data_AF-A0A1C5Z5N8-F1
#
_entry.id   AF-A0A1C5Z5N8-F1
#
_cell.length_a   1.000
_cell.length_b   1.000
_cell.length_c   1.000
_cell.angle_alpha   90.00
_cell.angle_beta   90.00
_cell.angle_gamma   90.00
#
_symmetry.space_group_name_H-M   'P 1'
#
loop_
_entity.id
_entity.type
_entity.pdbx_description
1 polymer ?
#
loop_
_entity_poly.entity_id
_entity_poly.type
_entity_poly.pdbx_seq_one_letter_code
_entity_poly.pdbx_strand_id
1 'polypeptide(L)'
;MTELRPEHFRQLYADLRKVKNQKTGKPLSEHTVEGVHATLCTILSDAMEGGFLNHNPAWRTYRYTGRKTEKKIADPETLQKIISALEEESLKHEAYFKLII
;
A
#
# COMPACT_ATOMS: atom_id res chain seq x y z
N MET A 1 2.24 32.13 2.06
CA MET A 1 1.89 30.70 1.88
C MET A 1 3.17 29.94 1.57
N THR A 2 3.39 28.79 2.19
CA THR A 2 4.57 27.96 1.91
C THR A 2 4.38 27.28 0.55
N GLU A 3 5.27 27.54 -0.40
CA GLU A 3 5.22 26.87 -1.71
C GLU A 3 5.43 25.35 -1.56
N LEU A 4 4.57 24.53 -2.16
CA LEU A 4 4.74 23.08 -2.19
C LEU A 4 5.76 22.71 -3.29
N ARG A 5 6.98 22.37 -2.89
CA ARG A 5 8.06 21.99 -3.80
C ARG A 5 8.29 20.48 -3.82
N PRO A 6 8.77 19.91 -4.94
CA PRO A 6 9.11 18.49 -5.05
C PRO A 6 10.00 17.96 -3.91
N GLU A 7 10.91 18.79 -3.41
CA GLU A 7 11.85 18.45 -2.33
C GLU A 7 11.12 18.13 -1.02
N HIS A 8 9.99 18.77 -0.74
CA HIS A 8 9.20 18.51 0.46
C HIS A 8 8.65 17.07 0.46
N PHE A 9 8.24 16.57 -0.71
CA PHE A 9 7.77 15.19 -0.89
C PHE A 9 8.92 14.18 -0.78
N ARG A 10 10.05 14.45 -1.43
CA ARG A 10 11.24 13.57 -1.33
C ARG A 10 11.71 13.43 0.12
N GLN A 11 11.74 14.55 0.87
CA GLN A 11 12.09 14.55 2.27
C GLN A 11 11.07 13.78 3.11
N LEU A 12 9.78 14.01 2.90
CA LEU A 12 8.70 13.26 3.56
C LEU A 12 8.87 11.74 3.38
N TYR A 13 9.11 11.26 2.16
CA TYR A 13 9.30 9.83 1.91
C TYR A 13 10.57 9.27 2.57
N ALA A 14 11.65 10.06 2.62
CA ALA A 14 12.86 9.67 3.32
C ALA A 14 12.64 9.54 4.83
N ASP A 15 11.80 10.41 5.40
CA ASP A 15 11.48 10.39 6.83
C ASP A 15 10.48 9.30 7.19
N LEU A 16 9.47 9.05 6.35
CA LEU A 16 8.52 7.93 6.53
C LEU A 16 9.23 6.58 6.58
N ARG A 17 10.29 6.37 5.80
CA ARG A 17 11.10 5.14 5.84
C ARG A 17 11.84 4.93 7.16
N LYS A 18 12.03 5.99 7.96
CA LYS A 18 12.64 5.92 9.29
C LYS A 18 11.59 5.69 10.39
N VAL A 19 10.31 5.93 10.09
CA VAL A 19 9.21 5.72 11.05
C VAL A 19 9.02 4.23 11.31
N LYS A 20 8.88 3.88 12.59
CA LYS A 20 8.60 2.52 13.02
C LYS A 20 7.10 2.28 13.09
N ASN A 21 6.65 1.15 12.56
CA ASN A 21 5.31 0.64 12.75
C ASN A 21 5.08 0.33 14.24
N GLN A 22 4.00 0.87 14.81
CA GLN A 22 3.69 0.72 16.23
C GLN A 22 3.44 -0.73 16.67
N LYS A 23 2.89 -1.57 15.78
CA LYS A 23 2.57 -2.97 16.07
C LYS A 23 3.79 -3.89 15.97
N THR A 24 4.63 -3.68 14.95
CA THR A 24 5.74 -4.61 14.66
C THR A 24 7.11 -4.08 15.09
N GLY A 25 7.23 -2.79 15.42
CA GLY A 25 8.49 -2.11 15.73
C GLY A 25 9.46 -1.98 14.53
N LYS A 26 9.12 -2.56 13.38
CA LYS A 26 9.91 -2.51 12.14
C LYS A 26 9.66 -1.20 11.41
N PRO A 27 10.59 -0.74 10.54
CA PRO A 27 10.32 0.37 9.63
C PRO A 27 9.04 0.17 8.82
N LEU A 28 8.38 1.27 8.43
CA LEU A 28 7.25 1.20 7.52
C LEU A 28 7.63 0.46 6.23
N SER A 29 6.70 -0.34 5.71
CA SER A 29 6.93 -1.06 4.46
C SER A 29 6.97 -0.09 3.29
N GLU A 30 7.73 -0.42 2.24
CA GLU A 30 7.76 0.40 1.01
C GLU A 30 6.38 0.51 0.35
N HIS A 31 5.54 -0.51 0.49
CA HIS A 31 4.15 -0.46 0.03
C HIS A 31 3.32 0.60 0.77
N THR A 32 3.59 0.79 2.07
CA THR A 32 2.94 1.86 2.85
C THR A 32 3.38 3.23 2.36
N VAL A 33 4.66 3.44 2.10
CA VAL A 33 5.18 4.73 1.59
C VAL A 33 4.67 5.00 0.17
N GLU A 34 4.59 3.97 -0.68
CA GLU A 34 3.94 4.03 -2.00
C GLU A 34 2.47 4.45 -1.91
N GLY A 35 1.72 3.88 -0.95
CA GLY A 35 0.33 4.27 -0.69
C GLY A 35 0.19 5.74 -0.31
N VAL A 36 1.06 6.25 0.57
CA VAL A 36 1.09 7.68 0.92
C VAL A 36 1.37 8.55 -0.32
N HIS A 37 2.32 8.14 -1.17
CA HIS A 37 2.58 8.84 -2.42
C HIS A 37 1.36 8.86 -3.34
N ALA A 38 0.69 7.72 -3.53
CA ALA A 38 -0.51 7.63 -4.35
C ALA A 38 -1.63 8.56 -3.83
N THR A 39 -1.91 8.54 -2.52
CA THR A 39 -2.91 9.42 -1.90
C THR A 39 -2.57 10.89 -2.08
N LEU A 40 -1.31 11.29 -1.86
CA LEU A 40 -0.88 12.67 -2.06
C LEU A 40 -1.00 13.10 -3.53
N CYS A 41 -0.63 12.22 -4.47
CA CYS A 41 -0.80 12.47 -5.89
C CYS A 41 -2.27 12.72 -6.24
N THR A 42 -3.21 11.90 -5.75
CA THR A 42 -4.65 12.10 -5.99
C THR A 42 -5.12 13.46 -5.47
N ILE A 43 -4.87 13.77 -4.19
CA ILE A 43 -5.31 15.05 -3.58
C ILE A 43 -4.78 16.26 -4.35
N LEU A 44 -3.51 16.22 -4.76
CA LEU A 44 -2.88 17.33 -5.48
C LEU A 44 -3.30 17.40 -6.94
N SER A 45 -3.70 16.28 -7.56
CA SER A 45 -4.36 16.29 -8.87
C SER A 45 -5.75 16.92 -8.77
N ASP A 46 -6.55 16.58 -7.76
CA ASP A 46 -7.87 17.19 -7.53
C ASP A 46 -7.74 18.70 -7.28
N ALA A 47 -6.74 19.12 -6.51
CA ALA A 47 -6.45 20.54 -6.28
C ALA A 47 -6.00 21.27 -7.56
N MET A 48 -5.25 20.60 -8.44
CA MET A 48 -4.87 21.13 -9.75
C MET A 48 -6.09 21.26 -10.67
N GLU A 49 -6.94 20.24 -10.75
CA GLU A 49 -8.19 20.24 -11.53
C GLU A 49 -9.16 21.33 -11.02
N GLY A 50 -9.21 21.56 -9.70
CA GLY A 50 -9.98 22.64 -9.08
C GLY A 50 -9.37 24.04 -9.23
N GLY A 51 -8.22 24.19 -9.90
CA GLY A 51 -7.57 25.49 -10.14
C GLY A 51 -6.80 26.06 -8.95
N PHE A 52 -6.59 25.30 -7.87
CA PHE A 52 -5.80 25.72 -6.71
C PHE A 52 -4.30 25.57 -6.94
N LEU A 53 -3.89 24.74 -7.89
CA LEU A 53 -2.49 24.49 -8.27
C LEU A 53 -2.34 24.54 -9.79
N ASN A 54 -1.22 25.08 -10.26
CA ASN A 54 -0.87 25.08 -11.69
C ASN A 54 -0.35 23.72 -12.18
N HIS A 55 0.20 22.91 -11.27
CA HIS A 55 0.69 21.56 -11.54
C HIS A 55 0.74 20.77 -10.23
N ASN A 56 0.80 19.44 -10.33
CA ASN A 56 0.95 18.57 -9.18
C ASN A 56 2.45 18.41 -8.82
N PRO A 57 2.93 18.98 -7.69
CA PRO A 57 4.34 18.95 -7.31
C PRO A 57 4.81 17.59 -6.76
N ALA A 58 3.88 16.66 -6.47
CA ALA A 58 4.23 15.31 -6.03
C ALA A 58 4.62 14.40 -7.20
N TRP A 59 4.28 14.74 -8.45
CA TRP A 59 4.65 13.93 -9.60
C TRP A 59 6.18 13.72 -9.69
N ARG A 60 6.56 12.47 -9.98
CA ARG A 60 7.97 12.04 -10.13
C ARG A 60 8.86 12.27 -8.89
N THR A 61 8.26 12.45 -7.71
CA THR A 61 9.01 12.59 -6.45
C THR A 61 9.21 11.27 -5.70
N TYR A 62 8.42 10.24 -6.04
CA TYR A 62 8.55 8.92 -5.45
C TYR A 62 9.45 8.00 -6.27
N ARG A 63 10.36 7.33 -5.57
CA ARG A 63 11.17 6.23 -6.09
C ARG A 63 11.03 5.06 -5.14
N TYR A 64 10.55 3.94 -5.67
CA TYR A 64 10.47 2.68 -4.92
C TYR A 64 11.91 2.20 -4.61
N THR A 65 12.20 1.92 -3.34
CA THR A 65 13.53 1.45 -2.90
C THR A 65 13.50 0.04 -2.33
N GLY A 66 12.33 -0.61 -2.32
CA GLY A 66 12.14 -1.95 -1.79
C GLY A 66 12.51 -3.07 -2.76
N ARG A 67 12.41 -4.30 -2.26
CA ARG A 67 12.27 -5.49 -3.10
C ARG A 67 10.78 -5.84 -3.17
N LYS A 68 10.24 -5.93 -4.39
CA LYS A 68 8.91 -6.49 -4.59
C LYS A 68 9.01 -7.99 -4.30
N THR A 69 8.36 -8.44 -3.23
CA THR A 69 8.18 -9.86 -2.96
C THR A 69 6.97 -10.34 -3.74
N GLU A 70 7.13 -11.39 -4.52
CA GLU A 70 5.99 -12.08 -5.13
C GLU A 70 5.06 -12.62 -4.05
N LYS A 71 3.75 -12.54 -4.30
CA LYS A 71 2.77 -13.19 -3.44
C LYS A 71 3.03 -14.69 -3.53
N LYS A 72 3.25 -15.35 -2.39
CA LYS A 72 3.32 -16.80 -2.35
C LYS A 72 1.95 -17.36 -2.71
N ILE A 73 1.88 -18.09 -3.80
CA ILE A 73 0.71 -18.88 -4.19
C ILE A 73 0.82 -20.20 -3.42
N ALA A 74 -0.27 -20.62 -2.79
CA ALA A 74 -0.32 -21.91 -2.10
C ALA A 74 -0.21 -23.03 -3.13
N ASP A 75 0.64 -24.01 -2.85
CA ASP A 75 0.68 -25.25 -3.63
C ASP A 75 -0.60 -26.08 -3.40
N PRO A 76 -0.91 -27.05 -4.28
CA PRO A 76 -2.14 -27.85 -4.18
C PRO A 76 -2.30 -28.59 -2.85
N GLU A 77 -1.21 -29.06 -2.22
CA GLU A 77 -1.26 -29.77 -0.94
C GLU A 77 -1.65 -28.80 0.19
N THR A 78 -1.03 -27.62 0.22
CA THR A 78 -1.38 -26.54 1.15
C THR A 78 -2.81 -26.07 0.94
N LEU A 79 -3.25 -25.94 -0.32
CA LEU A 79 -4.63 -25.56 -0.65
C LEU A 79 -5.64 -26.61 -0.14
N GLN A 80 -5.36 -27.90 -0.33
CA GLN A 80 -6.22 -28.98 0.16
C GLN A 80 -6.33 -28.97 1.68
N LYS A 81 -5.23 -28.73 2.40
CA LYS A 81 -5.24 -28.58 3.87
C LYS A 81 -6.09 -27.40 4.32
N ILE A 82 -6.02 -26.27 3.60
CA ILE A 82 -6.86 -25.09 3.87
C ILE A 82 -8.33 -25.43 3.65
N ILE A 83 -8.69 -26.08 2.53
CA ILE A 83 -10.07 -26.47 2.24
C ILE A 83 -10.61 -27.39 3.35
N SER A 84 -9.88 -28.44 3.72
CA SER A 84 -10.33 -29.37 4.76
C SER A 84 -10.51 -28.70 6.12
N ALA A 85 -9.62 -27.77 6.51
CA ALA A 85 -9.79 -26.99 7.74
C ALA A 85 -11.02 -26.05 7.69
N LEU A 86 -11.38 -25.58 6.50
CA LEU A 86 -12.56 -24.72 6.28
C LEU A 86 -13.88 -25.50 6.23
N GLU A 87 -13.86 -26.79 5.92
CA GLU A 87 -15.04 -27.66 5.98
C GLU A 87 -15.45 -28.01 7.41
N GLU A 88 -14.53 -27.85 8.38
CA GLU A 88 -14.82 -27.99 9.82
C GLU A 88 -15.28 -26.67 10.47
N GLU A 89 -15.28 -25.56 9.72
CA GLU A 89 -15.70 -24.24 10.16
C GLU A 89 -17.22 -24.02 10.00
N SER A 90 -17.72 -22.84 10.41
CA SER A 90 -19.13 -22.52 10.21
C SER A 90 -19.49 -22.51 8.71
N LEU A 91 -20.72 -22.93 8.37
CA LEU A 91 -21.24 -23.01 6.99
C LEU A 91 -21.03 -21.71 6.17
N LYS A 92 -20.94 -20.55 6.85
CA LYS A 92 -20.65 -19.25 6.24
C LYS A 92 -19.22 -19.14 5.69
N HIS A 93 -18.22 -19.66 6.41
CA HIS A 93 -16.84 -19.64 5.95
C HIS A 93 -16.62 -20.68 4.86
N GLU A 94 -17.14 -21.89 5.03
CA GLU A 94 -17.08 -22.94 4.02
C GLU A 94 -17.66 -22.48 2.67
N ALA A 95 -18.86 -21.90 2.68
CA ALA A 95 -19.52 -21.40 1.46
C ALA A 95 -18.79 -20.21 0.83
N TYR A 96 -18.27 -19.28 1.64
CA TYR A 96 -17.53 -18.11 1.14
C TYR A 96 -16.25 -18.53 0.40
N PHE A 97 -15.48 -19.47 0.96
CA PHE A 97 -14.21 -19.88 0.36
C PHE A 97 -14.40 -20.79 -0.86
N LYS A 98 -15.39 -21.69 -0.86
CA LYS A 98 -15.70 -22.52 -2.04
C LYS A 98 -16.16 -21.74 -3.28
N LEU A 99 -16.63 -20.50 -3.10
CA LEU A 99 -17.08 -19.63 -4.20
C LEU A 99 -15.99 -18.69 -4.76
N ILE A 100 -14.91 -18.48 -4.01
CA ILE A 100 -13.85 -17.51 -4.36
C ILE A 100 -12.62 -18.21 -4.94
N ILE A 101 -12.40 -19.48 -4.58
CA ILE A 101 -11.34 -20.35 -5.07
C ILE A 101 -11.80 -21.03 -6.36
#